data_AF-A0A1Q3D1B8-F1
#
_entry.id   AF-A0A1Q3D1B8-F1
#
_cell.length_a   1.000
_cell.length_b   1.000
_cell.length_c   1.000
_cell.angle_alpha   90.00
_cell.angle_beta   90.00
_cell.angle_gamma   90.00
#
_symmetry.space_group_name_H-M   'P 1'
#
loop_
_entity.id
_entity.type
_entity.pdbx_description
1 polymer ?
#
loop_
_entity_poly.entity_id
_entity_poly.type
_entity_poly.pdbx_seq_one_letter_code
_entity_poly.pdbx_strand_id
1 'polypeptide(L)'
;PKPRNTYNDEDRMRVQMNAKAKHIIICAINSSEFNRVSSCVSAKEMWDRLEVTYEGTNQVKEAKIIMLVHDYKMFTMNENEDIKSMFTRFTNIINALQSL
;
A
#
# COMPACT_ATOMS: atom_id res chain seq x y z
N PRO A 1 -8.24 -25.74 8.52
CA PRO A 1 -8.26 -25.12 9.86
C PRO A 1 -8.38 -26.21 10.94
N LYS A 2 -7.72 -26.02 12.10
CA LYS A 2 -7.84 -26.97 13.23
C LYS A 2 -9.29 -26.99 13.74
N PRO A 3 -9.89 -28.15 14.08
CA PRO A 3 -11.24 -28.20 14.64
C PRO A 3 -11.33 -27.51 16.00
N ARG A 4 -12.38 -26.71 16.24
CA ARG A 4 -12.56 -25.91 17.47
C ARG A 4 -12.49 -26.74 18.77
N ASN A 5 -13.01 -27.96 18.74
CA ASN A 5 -12.99 -28.89 19.88
C ASN A 5 -11.58 -29.39 20.24
N THR A 6 -10.58 -29.18 19.39
CA THR A 6 -9.19 -29.58 19.63
C THR A 6 -8.28 -28.41 20.03
N TYR A 7 -8.84 -27.20 20.21
CA TYR A 7 -8.09 -25.99 20.51
C TYR A 7 -7.48 -26.02 21.91
N ASN A 8 -6.18 -25.73 21.97
CA ASN A 8 -5.52 -25.37 23.23
C ASN A 8 -5.74 -23.88 23.55
N ASP A 9 -5.20 -23.40 24.67
CA ASP A 9 -5.40 -22.01 25.10
C ASP A 9 -4.78 -21.00 24.13
N GLU A 10 -3.63 -21.32 23.52
CA GLU A 10 -3.01 -20.48 22.49
C GLU A 10 -3.88 -20.34 21.24
N ASP A 11 -4.50 -21.44 20.76
CA ASP A 11 -5.41 -21.42 19.63
C ASP A 11 -6.59 -20.49 19.89
N ARG A 12 -7.17 -20.58 21.09
CA ARG A 12 -8.29 -19.73 21.52
C ARG A 12 -7.88 -18.26 21.57
N MET A 13 -6.70 -17.98 22.13
CA MET A 13 -6.15 -16.62 22.21
C MET A 13 -5.92 -16.05 20.80
N ARG A 14 -5.31 -16.81 19.88
CA ARG A 14 -5.09 -16.38 18.49
C ARG A 14 -6.40 -16.04 17.78
N VAL A 15 -7.43 -16.88 17.93
CA VAL A 15 -8.75 -16.61 17.33
C VAL A 15 -9.38 -15.35 17.90
N GLN A 16 -9.30 -15.15 19.22
CA GLN A 16 -9.82 -13.95 19.87
C GLN A 16 -9.08 -12.69 19.42
N MET A 17 -7.75 -12.73 19.36
CA MET A 17 -6.94 -11.59 18.89
C MET A 17 -7.24 -11.27 17.43
N ASN A 18 -7.34 -12.28 16.56
CA ASN A 18 -7.73 -12.09 15.17
C ASN A 18 -9.13 -11.45 15.07
N ALA A 19 -10.12 -11.91 15.84
CA ALA A 19 -11.46 -11.32 15.84
C ALA A 19 -11.45 -9.84 16.29
N LYS A 20 -10.71 -9.52 17.36
CA LYS A 20 -10.51 -8.13 17.83
C LYS A 20 -9.87 -7.26 16.75
N ALA A 21 -8.81 -7.75 16.10
CA ALA A 21 -8.13 -7.02 15.04
C ALA A 21 -9.04 -6.80 13.82
N LYS A 22 -9.81 -7.81 13.39
CA LYS A 22 -10.82 -7.64 12.31
C LYS A 22 -11.81 -6.55 12.66
N HIS A 23 -12.32 -6.54 13.90
CA HIS A 23 -13.25 -5.52 14.34
C HIS A 23 -12.66 -4.11 14.30
N ILE A 24 -11.43 -3.93 14.80
CA ILE A 24 -10.72 -2.63 14.75
C ILE A 24 -10.59 -2.14 13.31
N ILE A 25 -10.18 -3.01 12.37
CA ILE A 25 -10.07 -2.65 10.95
C ILE A 25 -11.43 -2.23 10.39
N ILE A 26 -12.49 -3.01 10.63
CA ILE A 26 -13.84 -2.70 10.14
C ILE A 26 -14.34 -1.35 10.66
N CYS A 27 -14.08 -1.02 11.92
CA CYS A 27 -14.49 0.26 12.52
C CYS A 27 -13.70 1.46 11.97
N ALA A 28 -12.49 1.24 11.45
CA ALA A 28 -11.64 2.31 10.94
C ALA A 28 -11.90 2.64 9.46
N ILE A 29 -12.57 1.77 8.71
CA ILE A 29 -12.75 1.89 7.25
C ILE A 29 -14.18 2.28 6.87
N ASN A 30 -14.33 2.90 5.70
CA ASN A 30 -15.64 3.24 5.14
C ASN A 30 -16.28 2.06 4.40
N SER A 31 -17.54 2.21 3.96
CA SER A 31 -18.31 1.16 3.29
C SER A 31 -17.69 0.67 1.97
N SER A 32 -17.01 1.54 1.22
CA SER A 32 -16.32 1.16 -0.02
C SER A 32 -15.17 0.20 0.28
N GLU A 33 -14.33 0.56 1.25
CA GLU A 33 -13.20 -0.27 1.64
C GLU A 33 -13.62 -1.56 2.34
N PHE A 34 -14.71 -1.53 3.12
CA PHE A 34 -15.27 -2.73 3.72
C PHE A 34 -15.56 -3.80 2.67
N ASN A 35 -16.18 -3.43 1.55
CA ASN A 35 -16.49 -4.39 0.49
C ASN A 35 -15.24 -5.10 -0.04
N ARG A 36 -14.09 -4.41 -0.09
CA ARG A 36 -12.82 -4.95 -0.61
C ARG A 36 -12.17 -5.97 0.32
N VAL A 37 -12.41 -5.86 1.62
CA VAL A 37 -11.83 -6.73 2.66
C VAL A 37 -12.83 -7.71 3.26
N SER A 38 -14.11 -7.60 2.91
CA SER A 38 -15.21 -8.38 3.50
C SER A 38 -15.04 -9.90 3.32
N SER A 39 -14.40 -10.33 2.22
CA SER A 39 -14.12 -11.74 1.93
C SER A 39 -12.85 -12.28 2.61
N CYS A 40 -12.03 -11.42 3.24
CA CYS A 40 -10.79 -11.82 3.88
C CYS A 40 -11.06 -12.69 5.13
N VAL A 41 -10.31 -13.77 5.25
CA VAL A 41 -10.46 -14.75 6.33
C VAL A 41 -9.88 -14.22 7.64
N SER A 42 -8.72 -13.56 7.58
CA SER A 42 -7.98 -13.07 8.75
C SER A 42 -7.83 -11.55 8.77
N ALA A 43 -7.57 -10.99 9.95
CA ALA A 43 -7.22 -9.56 10.08
C ALA A 43 -5.93 -9.23 9.32
N LYS A 44 -4.96 -10.15 9.27
CA LYS A 44 -3.73 -9.99 8.49
C LYS A 44 -4.05 -9.84 7.01
N GLU A 45 -4.91 -10.71 6.47
CA GLU A 45 -5.31 -10.63 5.07
C GLU A 45 -6.09 -9.34 4.76
N MET A 46 -6.93 -8.86 5.68
CA MET A 46 -7.57 -7.55 5.54
C MET A 46 -6.54 -6.41 5.49
N TRP A 47 -5.57 -6.42 6.41
CA TRP A 47 -4.50 -5.43 6.46
C TRP A 47 -3.65 -5.44 5.19
N ASP A 48 -3.21 -6.61 4.74
CA ASP A 48 -2.38 -6.77 3.55
C ASP A 48 -3.10 -6.30 2.29
N ARG A 49 -4.41 -6.54 2.21
CA ARG A 49 -5.26 -6.05 1.11
C ARG A 49 -5.32 -4.52 1.08
N LEU A 50 -5.43 -3.89 2.25
CA LEU A 50 -5.45 -2.43 2.39
C LEU A 50 -4.06 -1.83 2.09
N GLU A 51 -3.00 -2.43 2.62
CA GLU A 51 -1.61 -2.03 2.36
C GLU A 51 -1.31 -2.04 0.85
N VAL A 52 -1.59 -3.17 0.16
CA VAL A 52 -1.40 -3.26 -1.30
C VAL A 52 -2.26 -2.26 -2.06
N THR A 53 -3.48 -2.01 -1.58
CA THR A 53 -4.40 -1.08 -2.21
C THR A 53 -3.91 0.37 -2.18
N TYR A 54 -3.36 0.79 -1.04
CA TYR A 54 -3.06 2.21 -0.80
C TYR A 54 -1.59 2.54 -1.01
N GLU A 55 -0.69 1.61 -0.68
CA GLU A 55 0.74 1.80 -0.85
C GLU A 55 1.28 1.16 -2.15
N GLY A 56 0.50 0.28 -2.77
CA GLY A 56 0.96 -0.54 -3.89
C GLY A 56 1.80 -1.73 -3.44
N THR A 57 2.06 -2.65 -4.37
CA THR A 57 2.98 -3.77 -4.11
C THR A 57 4.44 -3.32 -4.17
N ASN A 58 5.35 -4.09 -3.58
CA ASN A 58 6.79 -3.83 -3.69
C ASN A 58 7.26 -3.72 -5.14
N GLN A 59 6.70 -4.54 -6.05
CA GLN A 59 7.03 -4.47 -7.48
C GLN A 59 6.59 -3.15 -8.12
N VAL A 60 5.42 -2.62 -7.74
CA VAL A 60 4.96 -1.30 -8.21
C VAL A 60 5.84 -0.19 -7.65
N LYS A 61 6.20 -0.26 -6.36
CA LYS A 61 7.13 0.69 -5.72
C LYS A 61 8.49 0.69 -6.41
N GLU A 62 9.07 -0.48 -6.68
CA GLU A 62 10.34 -0.64 -7.40
C GLU A 62 10.25 -0.12 -8.85
N ALA A 63 9.21 -0.47 -9.58
CA ALA A 63 9.00 0.01 -10.95
C ALA A 63 8.90 1.55 -10.99
N LYS A 64 8.23 2.17 -10.01
CA LYS A 64 8.15 3.62 -9.88
C LYS A 64 9.52 4.25 -9.62
N ILE A 65 10.36 3.66 -8.76
CA ILE A 65 11.74 4.11 -8.54
C ILE A 65 12.54 4.05 -9.84
N ILE A 66 12.50 2.91 -10.54
CA ILE A 66 13.25 2.71 -11.79
C ILE A 66 12.85 3.76 -12.83
N MET A 67 11.54 3.99 -12.99
CA MET A 67 11.02 4.97 -13.94
C MET A 67 11.46 6.40 -13.60
N LEU A 68 11.36 6.81 -12.33
CA LEU A 68 11.78 8.15 -11.91
C LEU A 68 13.30 8.35 -12.01
N VAL A 69 14.10 7.34 -11.69
CA VAL A 69 15.57 7.39 -11.88
C VAL A 69 15.92 7.50 -13.36
N HIS A 70 15.19 6.80 -14.23
CA HIS A 70 15.35 6.93 -15.67
C HIS A 70 15.00 8.34 -16.13
N ASP A 71 13.84 8.88 -15.74
CA ASP A 71 13.40 10.24 -16.10
C ASP A 71 14.38 11.31 -15.62
N TYR A 72 14.94 11.14 -14.42
CA TYR A 72 15.99 12.00 -13.90
C TYR A 72 17.26 11.94 -14.76
N LYS A 73 17.75 10.73 -15.09
CA LYS A 73 18.98 10.55 -15.88
C LYS A 73 18.84 11.02 -17.32
N MET A 74 17.66 10.89 -17.89
CA MET A 74 17.34 11.30 -19.26
C MET A 74 16.78 12.72 -19.32
N PHE A 75 16.78 13.46 -18.20
CA PHE A 75 16.18 14.77 -18.14
C PHE A 75 16.93 15.76 -19.04
N THR A 76 16.22 16.30 -20.01
CA THR A 76 16.67 17.40 -20.86
C THR A 76 15.57 18.45 -20.98
N MET A 77 15.96 19.71 -21.10
CA MET A 77 15.02 20.77 -21.45
C MET A 77 14.46 20.53 -22.85
N ASN A 78 13.16 20.68 -23.05
CA ASN A 78 12.56 20.53 -24.37
C ASN A 78 12.78 21.79 -25.23
N GLU A 79 12.74 21.65 -26.56
CA GLU A 79 12.99 22.75 -27.51
C GLU A 79 12.07 23.97 -27.34
N ASN A 80 10.82 23.75 -26.90
CA ASN A 80 9.80 24.80 -26.74
C ASN A 80 9.38 25.00 -25.27
N GLU A 81 10.20 24.55 -24.33
CA GLU A 81 9.95 24.70 -22.91
C GLU A 81 10.64 25.96 -22.38
N ASP A 82 9.98 26.73 -21.51
CA ASP A 82 10.63 27.84 -20.81
C ASP A 82 11.34 27.36 -19.53
N ILE A 83 12.28 28.16 -19.02
CA ILE A 83 13.12 27.79 -17.86
C ILE A 83 12.27 27.46 -16.62
N LYS A 84 11.17 28.19 -16.38
CA LYS A 84 10.32 27.97 -15.20
C LYS A 84 9.58 26.64 -15.32
N SER A 85 9.06 26.33 -16.51
CA SER A 85 8.43 25.04 -16.81
C SER A 85 9.43 23.89 -16.64
N MET A 86 10.64 24.01 -17.20
CA MET A 86 11.71 23.02 -17.06
C MET A 86 12.06 22.77 -15.60
N PHE A 87 12.28 23.82 -14.82
CA PHE A 87 12.62 23.71 -13.41
C PHE A 87 11.49 23.04 -12.60
N THR A 88 10.24 23.32 -12.95
CA THR A 88 9.07 22.67 -12.34
C THR A 88 9.07 21.17 -12.62
N ARG A 89 9.30 20.74 -13.87
CA ARG A 89 9.37 19.31 -14.21
C ARG A 89 10.50 18.60 -13.47
N PHE A 90 11.68 19.21 -13.45
CA PHE A 90 12.82 18.66 -12.72
C PHE A 90 12.54 18.51 -11.23
N THR A 91 11.99 19.55 -10.60
CA THR A 91 11.62 19.56 -9.18
C THR A 91 10.58 18.49 -8.87
N ASN A 92 9.60 18.27 -9.76
CA ASN A 92 8.61 17.21 -9.58
C ASN A 92 9.25 15.81 -9.57
N ILE A 93 10.25 15.55 -10.42
CA ILE A 93 10.98 14.27 -10.44
C ILE A 93 11.76 14.09 -9.13
N ILE A 94 12.48 15.13 -8.67
CA ILE A 94 13.24 15.09 -7.41
C ILE A 94 12.32 14.87 -6.21
N ASN A 95 11.22 15.62 -6.11
CA ASN A 95 10.27 15.49 -5.01
C ASN A 95 9.62 14.10 -5.01
N ALA A 96 9.28 13.56 -6.18
CA ALA A 96 8.76 12.20 -6.29
C ALA A 96 9.78 11.15 -5.82
N LEU A 97 11.06 11.30 -6.18
CA LEU A 97 12.15 10.44 -5.70
C LEU A 97 12.37 10.55 -4.18
N GLN A 98 12.26 11.75 -3.60
CA GLN A 98 12.40 11.97 -2.16
C GLN A 98 11.22 11.44 -1.34
N SER A 99 10.04 11.37 -1.95
CA SER A 99 8.82 10.87 -1.29
C SER A 99 8.70 9.34 -1.24
N LEU A 100 9.64 8.63 -1.86
CA LEU A 100 9.66 7.18 -1.96
C LEU A 100 10.41 6.50 -0.80
#